data_AF-A0A7C3Q087-F1
#
_entry.id   AF-A0A7C3Q087-F1
#
_cell.length_a   1.000
_cell.length_b   1.000
_cell.length_c   1.000
_cell.angle_alpha   90.00
_cell.angle_beta   90.00
_cell.angle_gamma   90.00
#
_symmetry.space_group_name_H-M   'P 1'
#
loop_
_entity.id
_entity.type
_entity.pdbx_description
1 polymer ?
#
loop_
_entity_poly.entity_id
_entity_poly.type
_entity_poly.pdbx_seq_one_letter_code
_entity_poly.pdbx_strand_id
1 'polypeptide(L)' 'MSVGVAKGNLLDGLKQLRIRWDRIKSTWDDDARRRFEKECIDPLEPAVHAAFKGFDHVNELMSAVQRDCIDEEPVY' A
#
# COMPACT_ATOMS: atom_id res chain seq x y z
N MET A 1 14.23 -2.01 -5.29
CA MET A 1 12.96 -1.24 -5.40
C MET A 1 12.95 -0.20 -4.30
N SER A 2 12.62 1.06 -4.58
CA SER A 2 12.46 2.07 -3.53
C SER A 2 11.11 1.91 -2.84
N VAL A 3 11.00 2.39 -1.60
CA VAL A 3 9.75 2.43 -0.83
C VAL A 3 8.66 3.18 -1.59
N GLY A 4 9.01 4.26 -2.28
CA GLY A 4 8.09 5.03 -3.12
C GLY A 4 7.49 4.21 -4.27
N VAL A 5 8.31 3.39 -4.95
CA VAL A 5 7.82 2.49 -6.01
C VAL A 5 6.89 1.42 -5.44
N ALA A 6 7.21 0.86 -4.27
CA ALA A 6 6.35 -0.13 -3.61
C ALA A 6 4.97 0.47 -3.23
N LYS A 7 4.96 1.68 -2.67
CA LYS A 7 3.73 2.44 -2.35
C LYS A 7 2.89 2.71 -3.60
N GLY A 8 3.53 3.14 -4.68
CA GLY A 8 2.87 3.38 -5.98
C GLY A 8 2.23 2.12 -6.56
N ASN A 9 2.98 1.01 -6.60
CA ASN A 9 2.48 -0.27 -7.10
C ASN A 9 1.30 -0.80 -6.28
N LEU A 10 1.34 -0.65 -4.95
CA LEU A 10 0.27 -1.09 -4.08
C LEU A 10 -1.01 -0.25 -4.26
N LEU A 11 -0.86 1.07 -4.43
CA LEU A 11 -1.99 1.96 -4.73
C LEU A 11 -2.61 1.63 -6.09
N ASP A 12 -1.79 1.39 -7.11
CA ASP A 12 -2.27 1.04 -8.44
C ASP A 12 -3.01 -0.30 -8.43
N GLY A 13 -2.46 -1.31 -7.74
CA GLY A 13 -3.13 -2.60 -7.55
C GLY A 13 -4.52 -2.47 -6.90
N LEU A 14 -4.64 -1.64 -5.85
CA LEU A 14 -5.93 -1.38 -5.19
C LEU A 14 -6.94 -0.71 -6.14
N LYS A 15 -6.49 0.26 -6.94
CA LYS A 15 -7.33 0.91 -7.95
C LYS A 15 -7.82 -0.08 -9.01
N GLN A 16 -6.91 -0.89 -9.56
CA GLN A 16 -7.26 -1.92 -10.54
C GLN A 16 -8.26 -2.93 -9.97
N LEU A 17 -8.08 -3.33 -8.70
CA LEU A 17 -9.03 -4.21 -8.01
C LEU A 17 -10.43 -3.59 -7.94
N ARG A 18 -10.56 -2.35 -7.48
CA ARG A 18 -11.86 -1.66 -7.37
C ARG A 18 -12.55 -1.53 -8.74
N ILE A 19 -11.81 -1.14 -9.78
CA ILE A 19 -12.34 -1.04 -11.15
C ILE A 19 -12.89 -2.40 -11.62
N ARG A 20 -12.14 -3.49 -11.42
CA ARG A 20 -12.57 -4.83 -11.81
C ARG A 20 -13.76 -5.30 -10.96
N TRP A 21 -13.76 -4.99 -9.67
CA TRP A 21 -14.85 -5.33 -8.77
C TRP A 21 -16.15 -4.63 -9.16
N ASP A 22 -16.11 -3.34 -9.48
CA ASP A 22 -17.28 -2.59 -9.96
C ASP A 22 -17.88 -3.19 -11.24
N ARG A 23 -17.02 -3.67 -12.16
CA ARG A 23 -17.48 -4.40 -13.34
C ARG A 23 -18.14 -5.72 -12.98
N ILE A 24 -17.58 -6.49 -12.05
CA ILE A 24 -18.14 -7.78 -11.61
C ILE A 24 -19.52 -7.59 -10.97
N LYS A 25 -19.71 -6.51 -10.20
CA LYS A 25 -21.00 -6.16 -9.58
C LYS A 25 -22.13 -5.98 -10.60
N SER A 26 -21.82 -5.64 -11.85
CA SER A 26 -22.83 -5.53 -12.91
C SER A 26 -23.40 -6.87 -13.37
N THR A 27 -22.66 -7.97 -13.17
CA THR A 27 -23.05 -9.32 -13.61
C THR A 27 -23.31 -10.29 -12.46
N TRP A 28 -22.81 -9.98 -11.27
CA TRP A 28 -22.96 -10.80 -10.06
C TRP A 28 -23.59 -9.93 -8.97
N ASP A 29 -24.90 -10.05 -8.76
CA ASP A 29 -25.64 -9.25 -7.76
C ASP A 29 -26.54 -10.14 -6.88
N ASP A 30 -25.91 -11.03 -6.13
CA ASP A 30 -26.58 -11.84 -5.11
C ASP A 30 -26.01 -11.54 -3.70
N ASP A 31 -26.52 -12.26 -2.70
CA ASP A 31 -26.05 -12.12 -1.32
C ASP A 31 -24.61 -12.63 -1.12
N ALA A 32 -24.16 -13.59 -1.92
CA ALA A 32 -22.78 -14.07 -1.88
C ALA A 32 -21.81 -12.96 -2.32
N ARG A 33 -22.17 -12.20 -3.36
CA ARG A 33 -21.42 -11.03 -3.83
C ARG A 33 -21.30 -9.96 -2.76
N ARG A 34 -22.40 -9.62 -2.08
CA ARG A 34 -22.41 -8.62 -0.99
C ARG A 34 -21.56 -9.07 0.20
N ARG A 35 -21.64 -10.36 0.55
CA ARG A 35 -20.82 -10.94 1.60
C ARG A 35 -19.34 -10.89 1.25
N PHE A 36 -18.99 -11.27 0.02
CA PHE A 36 -17.61 -11.23 -0.46
C PHE A 36 -17.04 -9.80 -0.49
N GLU A 37 -17.84 -8.81 -0.93
CA GLU A 37 -17.44 -7.39 -0.88
C GLU A 37 -17.03 -7.00 0.54
N LYS A 38 -17.90 -7.28 1.51
CA LYS A 38 -17.72 -6.91 2.91
C LYS A 38 -16.57 -7.66 3.58
N GLU A 39 -16.42 -8.95 3.33
CA GLU A 39 -15.46 -9.81 4.02
C GLU A 39 -14.07 -9.79 3.36
N CYS A 40 -13.99 -9.55 2.05
CA CYS A 40 -12.74 -9.70 1.29
C CYS A 40 -12.28 -8.42 0.60
N ILE A 41 -13.19 -7.62 0.03
CA ILE A 41 -12.81 -6.44 -0.76
C ILE A 41 -12.62 -5.21 0.12
N ASP A 42 -13.64 -4.87 0.92
CA ASP A 42 -13.64 -3.67 1.76
C ASP A 42 -12.50 -3.60 2.78
N PRO A 43 -12.04 -4.71 3.40
CA PRO A 43 -10.90 -4.67 4.32
C PRO A 43 -9.56 -4.32 3.66
N LEU A 44 -9.43 -4.45 2.34
CA LEU A 44 -8.14 -4.26 1.66
C LEU A 44 -7.73 -2.79 1.60
N GLU A 45 -8.67 -1.87 1.45
CA GLU A 45 -8.38 -0.43 1.41
C GLU A 45 -7.75 0.09 2.71
N PRO A 46 -8.36 -0.10 3.90
CA PRO A 46 -7.72 0.28 5.15
C PRO A 46 -6.41 -0.49 5.40
N ALA A 47 -6.28 -1.75 4.97
CA ALA A 47 -5.03 -2.50 5.08
C ALA A 47 -3.90 -1.92 4.22
N VAL A 48 -4.19 -1.51 2.99
CA VAL A 48 -3.24 -0.82 2.10
C VAL A 48 -2.82 0.53 2.69
N HIS A 49 -3.77 1.30 3.22
CA HIS A 49 -3.46 2.55 3.91
C HIS A 49 -2.61 2.35 5.17
N ALA A 50 -2.84 1.27 5.93
CA ALA A 50 -2.00 0.91 7.06
C ALA A 50 -0.56 0.56 6.61
N ALA A 51 -0.42 -0.19 5.50
CA ALA A 51 0.88 -0.50 4.93
C ALA A 51 1.66 0.76 4.51
N PHE A 52 0.97 1.81 4.04
CA PHE A 52 1.61 3.08 3.70
C PHE A 52 2.28 3.75 4.91
N LYS A 53 1.68 3.67 6.09
CA LYS A 53 2.30 4.19 7.31
C LYS A 53 3.58 3.42 7.64
N GLY A 54 3.59 2.10 7.44
CA GLY A 54 4.78 1.27 7.61
C GLY A 54 5.88 1.64 6.60
N PHE A 55 5.52 1.89 5.34
CA PHE A 55 6.45 2.37 4.33
C PHE A 55 7.05 3.73 4.68
N ASP A 56 6.22 4.68 5.11
CA ASP A 56 6.70 6.01 5.50
C ASP A 56 7.69 5.91 6.67
N HIS A 57 7.40 5.07 7.67
CA HIS A 57 8.32 4.80 8.78
C HIS A 57 9.65 4.17 8.34
N VAL A 58 9.62 3.17 7.45
CA VAL A 58 10.85 2.56 6.91
C VAL A 58 11.68 3.60 6.15
N ASN A 59 11.03 4.47 5.39
CA ASN A 59 11.72 5.52 4.63
C ASN A 59 12.40 6.55 5.56
N GLU A 60 11.73 6.94 6.65
CA GLU A 60 12.29 7.81 7.68
C GLU A 60 13.51 7.17 8.35
N LEU A 61 13.41 5.90 8.75
CA LEU A 61 14.51 5.17 9.39
C LEU A 61 15.73 5.08 8.46
N MET A 62 15.53 4.73 7.19
CA MET A 62 16.62 4.66 6.23
C MET A 62 17.28 6.02 5.99
N SER A 63 16.49 7.09 6.00
CA SER A 63 17.00 8.47 5.87
C SER A 63 17.77 8.92 7.12
N ALA A 64 17.40 8.44 8.31
CA ALA A 64 18.16 8.68 9.54
C ALA A 64 19.51 7.96 9.49
N VAL A 65 19.51 6.65 9.21
CA VAL A 65 20.73 5.85 9.11
C VAL A 65 21.71 6.41 8.08
N GLN A 66 21.22 6.85 6.92
CA GLN A 66 22.08 7.48 5.92
C GLN A 66 22.76 8.75 6.42
N ARG A 67 22.06 9.59 7.20
CA ARG A 67 22.67 10.79 7.78
C ARG A 67 23.73 10.42 8.81
N ASP A 68 23.41 9.49 9.71
CA ASP A 68 24.33 9.05 10.77
C ASP A 68 25.63 8.46 10.19
N CYS A 69 25.57 7.75 9.05
CA CYS A 69 26.77 7.22 8.38
C CYS A 69 27.56 8.25 7.56
N ILE A 70 26.96 9.37 7.14
CA ILE A 70 27.63 10.43 6.38
C ILE A 70 28.34 11.42 7.31
N ASP A 71 27.82 11.62 8.53
CA ASP A 71 28.40 12.53 9.53
C ASP A 71 29.64 11.96 10.25
N GLU A 72 30.02 10.70 10.00
CA GLU A 72 31.18 10.03 10.62
C GLU A 72 32.51 10.14 9.83
N GLU A 73 32.59 10.94 8.76
CA GLU A 73 33.86 11.16 8.05
C GLU A 73 34.72 12.22 8.77
N PRO A 74 35.83 11.86 9.42
CA PRO A 74 36.68 12.86 10.07
C PRO A 74 37.47 13.60 8.98
N VAL A 75 37.25 14.92 8.90
CA VAL A 75 38.09 15.82 8.12
C VAL A 75 39.50 15.80 8.70
N TYR A 76 40.43 15.12 8.01
CA TYR A 76 41.87 15.24 8.22
C TYR A 76 42.45 16.38 7.38
#